data_AF-A0A9E1P332-F1
#
_entry.id   AF-A0A9E1P332-F1
#
_cell.length_a   1.000
_cell.length_b   1.000
_cell.length_c   1.000
_cell.angle_alpha   90.00
_cell.angle_beta   90.00
_cell.angle_gamma   90.00
#
_symmetry.space_group_name_H-M   'P 1'
#
loop_
_entity.id
_entity.type
_entity.pdbx_description
1 polymer ?
#
loop_
_entity_poly.entity_id
_entity_poly.type
_entity_poly.pdbx_seq_one_letter_code
_entity_poly.pdbx_strand_id
1 'polypeptide(L)'
;MTNLPSSTQRTVGVLGGLGPNATVDFMARVVAATEAECDQEHIRMLVDHNPTVPNRHDAIAGNTPSVGPCLAAMAAGLEFSGADFLVMVCNTAHAYGEDICAAVKIPFISIIDETVRGLDNYGATGVGIMAAEGCLQAE
;
A
#
# COMPACT_ATOMS: atom_id res chain seq x y z
N MET A 1 -33.43 -8.17 9.91
CA MET A 1 -32.88 -8.43 8.57
C MET A 1 -31.76 -7.46 8.37
N THR A 2 -30.52 -7.86 8.66
CA THR A 2 -29.34 -7.05 8.41
C THR A 2 -29.16 -6.95 6.91
N ASN A 3 -29.27 -5.74 6.36
CA ASN A 3 -28.90 -5.47 4.98
C ASN A 3 -27.44 -5.88 4.81
N LEU A 4 -27.21 -7.01 4.13
CA LEU A 4 -25.88 -7.37 3.66
C LEU A 4 -25.44 -6.27 2.68
N PRO A 5 -24.20 -5.77 2.77
CA PRO A 5 -23.71 -4.75 1.86
C PRO A 5 -23.87 -5.21 0.41
N SER A 6 -24.31 -4.28 -0.44
CA SER A 6 -24.42 -4.42 -1.89
C SER A 6 -23.16 -5.09 -2.47
N SER A 7 -23.32 -5.90 -3.52
CA SER A 7 -22.27 -6.64 -4.25
C SER A 7 -21.22 -5.75 -4.97
N THR A 8 -21.01 -4.51 -4.50
CA THR A 8 -20.21 -3.46 -5.13
C THR A 8 -19.12 -2.88 -4.22
N GLN A 9 -19.07 -3.20 -2.92
CA GLN A 9 -17.98 -2.72 -2.06
C GLN A 9 -16.76 -3.64 -2.14
N ARG A 10 -15.65 -3.12 -2.67
CA ARG A 10 -14.35 -3.80 -2.71
C ARG A 10 -13.63 -3.67 -1.38
N THR A 11 -13.02 -4.75 -0.91
CA THR A 11 -12.17 -4.81 0.26
C THR A 11 -10.73 -4.48 -0.13
N VAL A 12 -10.12 -3.49 0.53
CA VAL A 12 -8.70 -3.18 0.31
C VAL A 12 -7.82 -3.99 1.26
N GLY A 13 -6.76 -4.59 0.74
CA GLY A 13 -5.63 -5.12 1.50
C GLY A 13 -4.52 -4.08 1.61
N VAL A 14 -4.09 -3.76 2.82
CA VAL A 14 -3.08 -2.75 3.10
C VAL A 14 -1.81 -3.45 3.60
N LEU A 15 -0.76 -3.45 2.79
CA LEU A 15 0.59 -3.81 3.22
C LEU A 15 1.16 -2.64 4.03
N GLY A 16 1.12 -2.77 5.36
CA GLY A 16 1.47 -1.72 6.32
C GLY A 16 2.61 -2.13 7.26
N GLY A 17 2.84 -1.29 8.28
CA GLY A 17 3.95 -1.45 9.22
C GLY A 17 5.30 -0.90 8.72
N LEU A 18 5.32 -0.19 7.59
CA LEU A 18 6.54 0.16 6.85
C LEU A 18 6.85 1.68 6.78
N GLY A 19 6.60 2.53 7.78
CA GLY A 19 6.53 2.24 9.22
C GLY A 19 5.13 2.34 9.85
N PRO A 20 5.01 1.98 11.14
CA PRO A 20 3.73 1.93 11.85
C PRO A 20 2.87 3.18 11.73
N ASN A 21 3.46 4.34 11.99
CA ASN A 21 2.74 5.61 11.98
C ASN A 21 2.22 5.99 10.59
N ALA A 22 2.95 5.64 9.52
CA ALA A 22 2.49 5.89 8.16
C ALA A 22 1.23 5.07 7.83
N THR A 23 1.16 3.82 8.32
CA THR A 23 -0.04 2.99 8.15
C THR A 23 -1.23 3.54 8.93
N VAL A 24 -1.01 4.01 10.17
CA VAL A 24 -2.07 4.66 10.95
C VAL A 24 -2.58 5.94 10.28
N ASP A 25 -1.67 6.78 9.79
CA ASP A 25 -2.01 8.00 9.04
C ASP A 25 -2.79 7.68 7.76
N PHE A 26 -2.38 6.65 7.01
CA PHE A 26 -3.10 6.19 5.83
C PHE A 26 -4.54 5.78 6.16
N MET A 27 -4.73 4.92 7.18
CA MET A 27 -6.07 4.50 7.60
C MET A 27 -6.93 5.70 8.01
N ALA A 28 -6.36 6.65 8.77
CA ALA A 28 -7.06 7.86 9.18
C ALA A 28 -7.49 8.71 7.96
N ARG A 29 -6.62 8.85 6.95
CA ARG A 29 -6.94 9.57 5.71
C ARG A 29 -8.03 8.88 4.90
N VAL A 30 -7.99 7.56 4.78
CA VAL A 30 -9.05 6.79 4.08
C VAL A 30 -10.39 7.01 4.77
N VAL A 31 -10.44 6.92 6.11
CA VAL A 31 -11.66 7.18 6.88
C VAL A 31 -12.16 8.61 6.65
N ALA A 32 -11.28 9.60 6.74
CA ALA A 32 -11.65 11.01 6.55
C ALA A 32 -12.08 11.36 5.13
N ALA A 33 -11.55 10.66 4.12
CA ALA A 33 -11.90 10.86 2.71
C ALA A 33 -13.10 10.02 2.25
N THR A 34 -13.60 9.11 3.08
CA THR A 34 -14.78 8.32 2.75
C THR A 34 -16.04 9.11 3.08
N GLU A 35 -16.85 9.41 2.07
CA GLU A 35 -18.20 9.95 2.27
C GLU A 35 -19.08 8.84 2.87
N ALA A 36 -19.33 8.93 4.18
CA ALA A 36 -20.14 7.98 4.92
C ALA A 36 -20.99 8.72 5.96
N GLU A 37 -22.26 8.36 6.07
CA GLU A 37 -23.20 8.86 7.08
C GLU A 37 -23.28 7.90 8.29
N CYS A 38 -22.81 6.66 8.15
CA CYS A 38 -22.74 5.68 9.23
C CYS A 38 -21.53 4.72 9.09
N ASP A 39 -21.21 4.00 10.18
CA ASP A 39 -20.06 3.08 10.24
C ASP A 39 -20.05 2.04 9.12
N GLN A 40 -21.22 1.53 8.72
CA GLN A 40 -21.36 0.46 7.74
C GLN A 40 -21.07 0.89 6.29
N GLU A 41 -20.99 2.20 6.04
CA GLU A 41 -20.68 2.75 4.72
C GLU A 41 -19.17 2.91 4.49
N HIS A 42 -18.36 2.83 5.54
CA HIS A 42 -16.91 2.92 5.43
C HIS A 42 -16.30 1.77 4.63
N ILE A 43 -15.16 2.08 4.00
CA ILE A 43 -14.37 1.10 3.25
C ILE A 43 -13.86 0.00 4.18
N ARG A 44 -14.15 -1.25 3.85
CA ARG A 44 -13.56 -2.41 4.53
C ARG A 44 -12.07 -2.51 4.21
N MET A 45 -11.24 -2.48 5.24
CA MET A 45 -9.78 -2.60 5.13
C MET A 45 -9.29 -3.86 5.86
N LEU A 46 -8.50 -4.68 5.18
CA LEU A 46 -7.65 -5.71 5.79
C LEU A 46 -6.24 -5.14 5.88
N VAL A 47 -5.68 -5.04 7.08
CA VAL A 47 -4.39 -4.36 7.28
C VAL A 47 -3.39 -5.34 7.86
N ASP A 48 -2.36 -5.66 7.08
CA ASP A 48 -1.19 -6.36 7.61
C ASP A 48 -0.21 -5.30 8.13
N HIS A 49 -0.36 -4.97 9.42
CA HIS A 49 0.50 -4.01 10.10
C HIS A 49 1.76 -4.71 10.62
N ASN A 50 2.74 -4.92 9.74
CA ASN A 50 3.93 -5.71 10.05
C ASN A 50 5.20 -4.85 10.19
N PRO A 51 5.55 -4.36 11.39
CA PRO A 51 6.80 -3.64 11.63
C PRO A 51 8.04 -4.53 11.62
N THR A 52 7.89 -5.86 11.55
CA THR A 52 9.02 -6.80 11.59
C THR A 52 9.65 -7.04 10.22
N VAL A 53 9.06 -6.50 9.15
CA VAL A 53 9.68 -6.50 7.82
C VAL A 53 11.05 -5.83 7.91
N PRO A 54 12.12 -6.49 7.42
CA PRO A 54 13.47 -5.93 7.51
C PRO A 54 13.59 -4.55 6.87
N ASN A 55 14.64 -3.82 7.21
CA ASN A 55 14.85 -2.47 6.71
C ASN A 55 15.05 -2.47 5.18
N ARG A 56 14.18 -1.75 4.46
CA ARG A 56 14.21 -1.66 2.99
C ARG A 56 15.47 -0.96 2.49
N HIS A 57 15.94 0.06 3.22
CA HIS A 57 17.14 0.80 2.84
C HIS A 57 18.39 -0.08 2.90
N ASP A 58 18.50 -0.92 3.94
CA ASP A 58 19.62 -1.85 4.07
C ASP A 58 19.59 -2.93 2.99
N ALA A 59 18.40 -3.42 2.63
CA ALA A 59 18.25 -4.39 1.56
C ALA A 59 18.59 -3.80 0.18
N ILE A 60 18.15 -2.56 -0.12
CA ILE A 60 18.50 -1.85 -1.36
C ILE A 60 20.01 -1.58 -1.43
N ALA A 61 20.63 -1.22 -0.30
CA ALA A 61 22.08 -1.04 -0.22
C ALA A 61 22.89 -2.35 -0.27
N GLY A 62 22.22 -3.52 -0.33
CA GLY A 62 22.87 -4.83 -0.35
C GLY A 62 23.46 -5.27 1.00
N ASN A 63 23.14 -4.58 2.09
CA ASN A 63 23.63 -4.89 3.44
C ASN A 63 22.86 -6.07 4.07
N THR A 64 21.64 -6.32 3.62
CA THR A 64 20.78 -7.41 4.10
C THR A 64 20.15 -8.16 2.91
N PRO A 65 19.63 -9.38 3.12
CA PRO A 65 18.81 -10.05 2.12
C PRO A 65 17.60 -9.22 1.68
N SER A 66 17.06 -9.56 0.50
CA SER A 66 15.84 -8.93 -0.04
C SER A 66 14.67 -9.04 0.93
N VAL A 67 13.87 -7.97 1.01
CA VAL A 67 12.59 -7.97 1.74
C VAL A 67 11.43 -8.48 0.90
N GLY A 68 11.62 -8.65 -0.41
CA GLY A 68 10.61 -9.12 -1.37
C GLY A 68 9.84 -10.36 -0.91
N PRO A 69 10.50 -11.43 -0.45
CA PRO A 69 9.80 -12.62 0.04
C PRO A 69 8.86 -12.36 1.23
N CYS A 70 9.21 -11.41 2.10
CA CYS A 70 8.35 -11.03 3.23
C CYS A 70 7.13 -10.26 2.73
N LEU A 71 7.32 -9.30 1.82
CA LEU A 71 6.23 -8.52 1.23
C LEU A 71 5.29 -9.38 0.38
N ALA A 72 5.83 -10.32 -0.38
CA ALA A 72 5.06 -11.33 -1.13
C ALA A 72 4.17 -12.19 -0.21
N ALA A 73 4.71 -12.63 0.94
CA ALA A 73 3.95 -13.39 1.92
C ALA A 73 2.81 -12.56 2.55
N MET A 74 3.07 -11.29 2.86
CA MET A 74 2.02 -10.37 3.34
C MET A 74 0.91 -10.18 2.30
N ALA A 75 1.29 -9.97 1.03
CA ALA A 75 0.36 -9.81 -0.09
C ALA A 75 -0.54 -11.04 -0.26
N ALA A 76 0.05 -12.23 -0.31
CA ALA A 76 -0.67 -13.49 -0.41
C ALA A 76 -1.60 -13.73 0.81
N GLY A 77 -1.16 -13.33 2.01
CA GLY A 77 -1.97 -13.40 3.23
C GLY A 77 -3.21 -12.50 3.16
N LEU A 78 -3.08 -11.29 2.61
CA LEU A 78 -4.19 -10.35 2.42
C LEU A 78 -5.16 -10.83 1.33
N GLU A 79 -4.66 -11.32 0.20
CA GLU A 79 -5.50 -11.93 -0.85
C GLU A 79 -6.27 -13.12 -0.29
N PHE A 80 -5.60 -14.03 0.43
CA PHE A 80 -6.22 -15.18 1.08
C PHE A 80 -7.30 -14.76 2.10
N SER A 81 -7.09 -13.63 2.78
CA SER A 81 -8.03 -13.07 3.75
C SER A 81 -9.25 -12.37 3.11
N GLY A 82 -9.28 -12.27 1.78
CA GLY A 82 -10.40 -11.72 1.02
C GLY A 82 -10.24 -10.26 0.60
N ALA A 83 -9.00 -9.77 0.46
CA ALA A 83 -8.76 -8.50 -0.22
C ALA A 83 -9.10 -8.62 -1.72
N ASP A 84 -9.76 -7.61 -2.28
CA ASP A 84 -10.05 -7.52 -3.70
C ASP A 84 -8.95 -6.80 -4.49
N PHE A 85 -8.14 -5.99 -3.80
CA PHE A 85 -6.96 -5.29 -4.33
C PHE A 85 -6.01 -4.92 -3.21
N LEU A 86 -4.77 -4.60 -3.56
CA LEU A 86 -3.71 -4.26 -2.63
C LEU A 86 -3.26 -2.81 -2.77
N VAL A 87 -2.87 -2.21 -1.65
CA VAL A 87 -2.10 -0.96 -1.56
C VAL A 87 -0.94 -1.16 -0.58
N MET A 88 0.16 -0.44 -0.78
CA MET A 88 1.32 -0.50 0.11
C MET A 88 1.70 0.89 0.59
N VAL A 89 1.81 1.06 1.91
CA VAL A 89 2.03 2.37 2.53
C VAL A 89 3.54 2.61 2.78
N CYS A 90 4.34 2.57 1.73
CA CYS A 90 5.79 2.82 1.80
C CYS A 90 6.40 3.08 0.42
N ASN A 91 6.95 4.27 0.16
CA ASN A 91 7.59 4.59 -1.13
C ASN A 91 8.79 3.66 -1.40
N THR A 92 9.73 3.53 -0.46
CA THR A 92 10.95 2.71 -0.64
C THR A 92 10.63 1.24 -0.94
N ALA A 93 9.56 0.70 -0.36
CA ALA A 93 9.21 -0.71 -0.56
C ALA A 93 8.68 -1.00 -1.97
N HIS A 94 8.30 0.02 -2.76
CA HIS A 94 7.84 -0.18 -4.14
C HIS A 94 8.95 -0.72 -5.07
N ALA A 95 10.22 -0.63 -4.67
CA ALA A 95 11.33 -1.34 -5.31
C ALA A 95 11.12 -2.87 -5.39
N TYR A 96 10.25 -3.41 -4.54
CA TYR A 96 9.90 -4.84 -4.47
C TYR A 96 8.47 -5.11 -4.96
N GLY A 97 7.88 -4.18 -5.74
CA GLY A 97 6.52 -4.29 -6.26
C GLY A 97 6.32 -5.52 -7.15
N GLU A 98 7.35 -5.94 -7.89
CA GLU A 98 7.30 -7.15 -8.72
C GLU A 98 7.12 -8.42 -7.89
N ASP A 99 7.79 -8.53 -6.74
CA ASP A 99 7.63 -9.66 -5.82
C ASP A 99 6.18 -9.76 -5.31
N ILE A 100 5.56 -8.62 -5.02
CA ILE A 100 4.16 -8.52 -4.58
C ILE A 100 3.24 -8.98 -5.71
N CYS A 101 3.38 -8.40 -6.91
CA CYS A 101 2.56 -8.73 -8.07
C CYS A 101 2.68 -10.20 -8.49
N ALA A 102 3.87 -10.79 -8.38
CA ALA A 102 4.08 -12.20 -8.69
C ALA A 102 3.42 -13.16 -7.69
N ALA A 103 3.16 -12.70 -6.46
CA ALA A 103 2.61 -13.51 -5.38
C ALA A 103 1.07 -13.58 -5.36
N VAL A 104 0.38 -12.67 -6.06
CA VAL A 104 -1.09 -12.53 -6.00
C VAL A 104 -1.73 -12.44 -7.38
N LYS A 105 -3.05 -12.62 -7.45
CA LYS A 105 -3.85 -12.41 -8.68
C LYS A 105 -4.67 -11.13 -8.66
N ILE A 106 -4.93 -10.59 -7.48
CA ILE A 106 -5.60 -9.31 -7.29
C ILE A 106 -4.69 -8.12 -7.67
N PRO A 107 -5.25 -7.00 -8.16
CA PRO A 107 -4.45 -5.85 -8.57
C PRO A 107 -3.73 -5.20 -7.39
N PHE A 108 -2.50 -4.77 -7.63
CA PHE A 108 -1.72 -3.93 -6.73
C PHE A 108 -1.70 -2.49 -7.24
N ILE A 109 -2.24 -1.56 -6.45
CA ILE A 109 -2.29 -0.13 -6.78
C ILE A 109 -1.06 0.55 -6.16
N SER A 110 -0.14 0.97 -7.03
CA SER A 110 1.09 1.67 -6.68
C SER A 110 0.81 3.11 -6.27
N ILE A 111 1.26 3.52 -5.07
CA ILE A 111 1.12 4.92 -4.64
C ILE A 111 1.99 5.86 -5.48
N ILE A 112 3.06 5.34 -6.09
CA ILE A 112 3.95 6.10 -6.97
C ILE A 112 3.21 6.43 -8.26
N ASP A 113 2.60 5.42 -8.89
CA ASP A 113 1.85 5.60 -10.15
C ASP A 113 0.65 6.53 -9.96
N GLU A 114 -0.08 6.38 -8.86
CA GLU A 114 -1.20 7.25 -8.54
C GLU A 114 -0.76 8.67 -8.20
N THR A 115 0.40 8.84 -7.55
CA THR A 115 0.96 10.18 -7.31
C THR A 115 1.33 10.84 -8.64
N VAL A 116 1.98 10.10 -9.56
CA VAL A 116 2.33 10.62 -10.90
C VAL A 116 1.07 10.96 -11.70
N ARG A 117 0.06 10.08 -11.74
CA ARG A 117 -1.24 10.38 -12.37
C ARG A 117 -1.90 11.63 -11.76
N GLY A 118 -1.79 11.80 -10.45
CA GLY A 118 -2.34 12.97 -9.76
C GLY A 118 -1.72 14.30 -10.22
N LEU A 119 -0.48 14.29 -10.69
CA LEU A 119 0.23 15.47 -11.16
C LEU A 119 -0.35 16.06 -12.45
N ASP A 120 -1.03 15.26 -13.28
CA ASP A 120 -1.62 15.71 -14.55
C ASP A 120 -2.58 16.88 -14.36
N ASN A 121 -3.23 16.96 -13.19
CA ASN A 121 -4.17 18.01 -12.85
C ASN A 121 -3.50 19.38 -12.57
N TYR A 122 -2.18 19.41 -12.40
CA TYR A 122 -1.46 20.62 -11.99
C TYR A 122 -0.72 21.32 -13.13
N GLY A 123 -0.65 20.73 -14.32
CA GLY A 123 0.06 21.30 -15.48
C GLY A 123 1.54 21.61 -15.21
N ALA A 124 2.16 20.90 -14.26
CA ALA A 124 3.51 21.18 -13.80
C ALA A 124 4.56 20.74 -14.83
N THR A 125 5.55 21.59 -15.09
CA THR A 125 6.68 21.30 -15.99
C THR A 125 7.93 20.80 -15.24
N GLY A 126 7.88 20.78 -13.92
CA GLY A 126 8.93 20.25 -13.04
C GLY A 126 8.37 20.02 -11.64
N VAL A 127 8.81 18.93 -11.00
CA VAL A 127 8.34 18.51 -9.67
C VAL A 127 9.54 18.26 -8.78
N GLY A 128 9.54 18.87 -7.60
CA GLY A 128 10.53 18.60 -6.57
C GLY A 128 10.17 17.34 -5.79
N ILE A 129 11.11 16.41 -5.65
CA ILE A 129 10.92 15.15 -4.92
C ILE A 129 11.55 15.28 -3.53
N MET A 130 10.76 15.01 -2.49
CA MET A 130 11.26 14.81 -1.13
C MET A 130 11.04 13.35 -0.75
N ALA A 131 12.11 12.57 -0.76
CA ALA A 131 12.09 11.16 -0.43
C ALA A 131 13.34 10.77 0.36
N ALA A 132 13.27 9.64 1.06
CA ALA A 132 14.45 9.07 1.71
C ALA A 132 15.45 8.57 0.66
N GLU A 133 16.74 8.55 1.00
CA GLU A 133 17.82 8.23 0.05
C GLU A 133 17.59 6.91 -0.70
N GLY A 134 17.28 5.82 0.01
CA GLY A 134 17.04 4.53 -0.65
C GLY A 134 15.80 4.50 -1.54
N CYS A 135 14.86 5.44 -1.40
CA CYS A 135 13.76 5.61 -2.36
C CYS A 135 14.21 6.33 -3.63
N LEU A 136 15.18 7.25 -3.54
CA LEU A 136 15.74 7.94 -4.70
C LEU A 136 16.72 7.05 -5.49
N GLN A 137 17.32 6.08 -4.81
CA GLN A 137 18.26 5.11 -5.39
C GLN A 137 17.59 3.82 -5.87
N ALA A 138 16.33 3.59 -5.52
CA ALA A 138 15.56 2.45 -6.00
C ALA A 138 15.32 2.59 -7.51
N GLU A 139 15.68 1.56 -8.27
CA GLU A 139 15.36 1.44 -9.71
C GLU A 139 13.95 0.89 -9.92
#